data_AF-A0A971LGJ2-F1
#
_entry.id   AF-A0A971LGJ2-F1
#
_cell.length_a   1.000
_cell.length_b   1.000
_cell.length_c   1.000
_cell.angle_alpha   90.00
_cell.angle_beta   90.00
_cell.angle_gamma   90.00
#
_symmetry.space_group_name_H-M   'P 1'
#
loop_
_entity.id
_entity.type
_entity.pdbx_description
1 polymer ?
#
loop_
_entity_poly.entity_id
_entity_poly.type
_entity_poly.pdbx_seq_one_letter_code
_entity_poly.pdbx_strand_id
1 'polypeptide(L)'
;MSIVFFDIDGTLIDKKHKLPASAAKAIKRLRENGHKAYINTGRCLSTIQSDVLDIGFDGIVASCGTSIHTPEKTLMEKTISPLLLYNMLPTFERQGIDLWLEGPHYLYVADPEADGFMGNIISYLKQEKDIIRSWHDTSLIVNKFTYRTTRLDQIDPLKKMLEENFEVIYHTDLVGEVLMK
;
A
#
# COMPACT_ATOMS: atom_id res chain seq x y z
N MET A 1 -24.31 18.72 6.61
CA MET A 1 -23.72 17.59 5.87
C MET A 1 -22.26 17.92 5.61
N SER A 2 -21.35 17.06 6.08
CA SER A 2 -19.90 17.22 5.89
C SER A 2 -19.28 15.87 5.53
N ILE A 3 -18.12 15.89 4.91
CA ILE A 3 -17.32 14.70 4.64
C ILE A 3 -16.10 14.74 5.58
N VAL A 4 -15.83 13.65 6.28
CA VAL A 4 -14.69 13.52 7.20
C VAL A 4 -13.82 12.37 6.75
N PHE A 5 -12.53 12.64 6.58
CA PHE A 5 -11.52 11.66 6.19
C PHE A 5 -10.75 11.19 7.42
N PHE A 6 -10.52 9.88 7.50
CA PHE A 6 -9.82 9.23 8.59
C PHE A 6 -8.61 8.49 8.03
N ASP A 7 -7.44 8.86 8.52
CA ASP A 7 -6.26 8.02 8.38
C ASP A 7 -6.41 6.73 9.21
N ILE A 8 -5.62 5.70 8.89
CA ILE A 8 -5.64 4.41 9.58
C ILE A 8 -4.57 4.39 10.68
N ASP A 9 -3.29 4.39 10.30
CA ASP A 9 -2.18 4.05 11.19
C ASP A 9 -1.83 5.19 12.15
N GLY A 10 -2.06 4.99 13.45
CA GLY A 10 -1.88 6.03 14.46
C GLY A 10 -3.09 6.96 14.62
N THR A 11 -4.14 6.74 13.81
CA THR A 11 -5.41 7.49 13.88
C THR A 11 -6.58 6.58 14.29
N LEU A 12 -6.95 5.62 13.45
CA LEU A 12 -7.99 4.61 13.76
C LEU A 12 -7.42 3.40 14.47
N ILE A 13 -6.23 2.99 14.05
CA ILE A 13 -5.51 1.84 14.57
C ILE A 13 -4.43 2.32 15.55
N ASP A 14 -4.39 1.72 16.73
CA ASP A 14 -3.39 2.02 17.75
C ASP A 14 -2.02 1.38 17.46
N LYS A 15 -1.04 1.66 18.33
CA LYS A 15 0.32 1.08 18.23
C LYS A 15 0.37 -0.45 18.39
N LYS A 16 -0.73 -1.09 18.80
CA LYS A 16 -0.86 -2.55 18.93
C LYS A 16 -1.61 -3.14 17.73
N HIS A 17 -1.80 -2.36 16.66
CA HIS A 17 -2.56 -2.73 15.48
C HIS A 17 -4.01 -3.09 15.78
N LYS A 18 -4.64 -2.44 16.76
CA LYS A 18 -6.04 -2.68 17.12
C LYS A 18 -6.90 -1.46 16.83
N LEU A 19 -8.09 -1.71 16.29
CA LEU A 19 -9.18 -0.74 16.21
C LEU A 19 -9.93 -0.64 17.54
N PRO A 20 -9.91 0.51 18.24
CA PRO A 20 -10.70 0.70 19.45
C PRO A 20 -12.21 0.71 19.15
N ALA A 21 -12.99 -0.02 19.95
CA ALA A 21 -14.45 -0.08 19.77
C ALA A 21 -15.12 1.32 19.85
N SER A 22 -14.55 2.24 20.62
CA SER A 22 -15.01 3.63 20.70
C SER A 22 -14.89 4.37 19.38
N ALA A 23 -13.82 4.15 18.61
CA ALA A 23 -13.61 4.78 17.31
C ALA A 23 -14.65 4.30 16.29
N ALA A 24 -14.86 2.99 16.19
CA ALA A 24 -15.89 2.42 15.34
C ALA A 24 -17.29 2.95 15.69
N LYS A 25 -17.62 3.05 16.99
CA LYS A 25 -18.89 3.61 17.46
C LYS A 25 -19.03 5.09 17.10
N ALA A 26 -17.97 5.88 17.25
CA ALA A 26 -17.97 7.30 16.92
C ALA A 26 -18.20 7.54 15.42
N ILE A 27 -17.57 6.76 14.55
CA ILE A 27 -17.75 6.86 13.09
C ILE A 27 -19.17 6.47 12.69
N LYS A 28 -19.71 5.38 13.25
CA LYS A 28 -21.11 4.99 13.01
C LYS A 28 -22.07 6.12 13.41
N ARG A 29 -21.85 6.73 14.58
CA ARG A 29 -22.66 7.86 15.04
C ARG A 29 -22.52 9.11 14.16
N LEU A 30 -21.33 9.40 13.67
CA LEU A 30 -21.08 10.48 12.72
C LEU A 30 -21.89 10.27 11.44
N ARG A 31 -21.97 9.04 10.94
CA ARG A 31 -22.77 8.68 9.76
C ARG A 31 -24.27 8.76 10.02
N GLU A 32 -24.75 8.27 11.17
CA GLU A 32 -26.15 8.41 11.60
C GLU A 32 -26.62 9.87 11.66
N ASN A 33 -25.71 10.79 12.00
CA ASN A 33 -25.98 12.23 12.05
C ASN A 33 -25.97 12.90 10.65
N GLY A 34 -25.89 12.12 9.57
CA GLY A 34 -25.91 12.64 8.21
C GLY A 34 -24.60 13.31 7.82
N HIS A 35 -23.46 12.79 8.27
CA HIS A 35 -22.15 13.09 7.68
C HIS A 35 -21.65 11.86 6.92
N LYS A 36 -20.67 12.04 6.03
CA LYS A 36 -20.00 10.93 5.37
C LYS A 36 -18.63 10.69 5.98
N ALA A 37 -18.26 9.43 6.13
CA ALA A 37 -16.94 9.01 6.60
C ALA A 37 -16.17 8.35 5.47
N TYR A 38 -14.93 8.77 5.24
CA TYR A 38 -14.03 8.18 4.24
C TYR A 38 -12.73 7.75 4.90
N ILE A 39 -12.17 6.62 4.46
CA ILE A 39 -10.77 6.28 4.75
C ILE A 39 -9.87 7.12 3.85
N ASN A 40 -8.74 7.60 4.38
CA ASN A 40 -7.64 8.20 3.61
C ASN A 40 -6.30 7.68 4.13
N THR A 41 -5.73 6.67 3.45
CA THR A 41 -4.57 5.93 3.96
C THR A 41 -3.50 5.70 2.90
N GLY A 42 -2.26 5.57 3.37
CA GLY A 42 -1.15 5.07 2.56
C GLY A 42 -1.23 3.57 2.27
N ARG A 43 -1.95 2.80 3.08
CA ARG A 43 -2.14 1.35 2.84
C ARG A 43 -2.78 1.10 1.48
N CYS A 44 -2.31 0.08 0.76
CA CYS A 44 -3.04 -0.42 -0.39
C CYS A 44 -4.32 -1.14 0.03
N LEU A 45 -5.33 -1.21 -0.86
CA LEU A 45 -6.64 -1.76 -0.53
C LEU A 45 -6.57 -3.18 0.06
N SER A 46 -5.66 -4.01 -0.45
CA SER A 46 -5.48 -5.39 0.01
C SER A 46 -5.04 -5.51 1.48
N THR A 47 -4.33 -4.50 2.01
CA THR A 47 -3.76 -4.48 3.37
C THR A 47 -4.62 -3.75 4.40
N ILE A 48 -5.78 -3.24 4.02
CA ILE A 48 -6.75 -2.70 4.97
C ILE A 48 -7.42 -3.87 5.72
N GLN A 49 -7.39 -3.80 7.05
CA GLN A 49 -7.92 -4.84 7.94
C GLN A 49 -9.46 -4.92 7.82
N SER A 50 -10.02 -6.12 7.97
CA SER A 50 -11.46 -6.34 7.81
C SER A 50 -12.28 -5.58 8.85
N ASP A 51 -11.80 -5.50 10.10
CA ASP A 51 -12.50 -4.78 11.17
C ASP A 51 -12.66 -3.27 10.88
N VAL A 52 -11.69 -2.66 10.20
CA VAL A 52 -11.78 -1.28 9.70
C VAL A 52 -12.80 -1.18 8.56
N LEU A 53 -12.78 -2.11 7.60
CA LEU A 53 -13.75 -2.14 6.50
C LEU A 53 -15.20 -2.33 7.02
N ASP A 54 -15.38 -3.15 8.04
CA ASP A 54 -16.67 -3.49 8.66
C ASP A 54 -17.31 -2.31 9.42
N ILE A 55 -16.60 -1.20 9.63
CA ILE A 55 -17.20 0.06 10.10
C ILE A 55 -18.22 0.59 9.08
N GLY A 56 -18.00 0.29 7.79
CA GLY A 56 -18.88 0.63 6.67
C GLY A 56 -18.68 2.05 6.15
N PHE A 57 -17.44 2.49 5.94
CA PHE A 57 -17.16 3.83 5.38
C PHE A 57 -17.87 4.06 4.04
N ASP A 58 -18.18 5.33 3.75
CA ASP A 58 -18.85 5.77 2.52
C ASP A 58 -17.90 5.89 1.33
N GLY A 59 -16.60 5.72 1.57
CA GLY A 59 -15.59 5.51 0.55
C GLY A 59 -14.18 5.35 1.14
N ILE A 60 -13.24 4.99 0.27
CA ILE A 60 -11.86 4.66 0.62
C ILE A 60 -10.94 5.35 -0.38
N VAL A 61 -9.98 6.11 0.14
CA VAL A 61 -8.80 6.60 -0.57
C VAL A 61 -7.61 5.81 -0.03
N ALA A 62 -7.04 4.95 -0.86
CA ALA A 62 -5.97 4.01 -0.54
C ALA A 62 -4.74 4.28 -1.43
N SER A 63 -3.64 3.57 -1.15
CA SER A 63 -2.39 3.62 -1.92
C SER A 63 -1.88 5.06 -2.12
N CYS A 64 -1.90 5.86 -1.04
CA CYS A 64 -1.52 7.27 -1.06
C CYS A 64 -2.30 8.11 -2.09
N GLY A 65 -3.58 7.79 -2.30
CA GLY A 65 -4.48 8.51 -3.20
C GLY A 65 -4.54 7.99 -4.63
N THR A 66 -3.79 6.94 -4.96
CA THR A 66 -3.79 6.33 -6.29
C THR A 66 -4.94 5.34 -6.51
N SER A 67 -5.70 5.03 -5.46
CA SER A 67 -6.80 4.06 -5.47
C SER A 67 -7.99 4.63 -4.70
N ILE A 68 -9.13 4.87 -5.37
CA ILE A 68 -10.31 5.54 -4.80
C ILE A 68 -11.58 4.75 -5.11
N HIS A 69 -12.30 4.36 -4.07
CA HIS A 69 -13.50 3.54 -4.16
C HIS A 69 -14.66 4.12 -3.35
N THR A 70 -15.88 3.91 -3.85
CA THR A 70 -17.13 3.99 -3.09
C THR A 70 -17.81 2.63 -3.11
N PRO A 71 -18.83 2.38 -2.28
CA PRO A 71 -19.60 1.13 -2.32
C PRO A 71 -20.19 0.82 -3.70
N GLU A 72 -20.47 1.84 -4.51
CA GLU A 72 -21.10 1.69 -5.82
C GLU A 72 -20.09 1.47 -6.96
N LYS A 73 -18.88 2.04 -6.87
CA LYS A 73 -17.88 1.96 -7.94
C LYS A 73 -16.47 2.35 -7.51
N THR A 74 -15.50 1.90 -8.30
CA THR A 74 -14.15 2.46 -8.33
C THR A 74 -14.19 3.80 -9.08
N LEU A 75 -13.73 4.87 -8.43
CA LEU A 75 -13.62 6.20 -9.01
C LEU A 75 -12.27 6.41 -9.71
N MET A 76 -11.21 5.85 -9.14
CA MET A 76 -9.85 5.94 -9.67
C MET A 76 -9.07 4.71 -9.25
N GLU A 77 -8.28 4.15 -10.17
CA GLU A 77 -7.32 3.09 -9.87
C GLU A 77 -6.11 3.30 -10.79
N LYS A 78 -5.05 3.87 -10.25
CA LYS A 78 -3.82 4.12 -10.99
C LYS A 78 -2.85 2.98 -10.73
N THR A 79 -2.39 2.35 -11.80
CA THR A 79 -1.51 1.19 -11.74
C THR A 79 -0.26 1.41 -12.58
N ILE A 80 0.83 0.77 -12.16
CA ILE A 80 2.09 0.75 -12.89
C ILE A 80 1.93 -0.16 -14.10
N SER A 81 2.34 0.32 -15.27
CA SER A 81 2.19 -0.48 -16.48
C SER A 81 3.00 -1.78 -16.39
N PRO A 82 2.47 -2.92 -16.89
CA PRO A 82 3.20 -4.19 -16.89
C PRO A 82 4.54 -4.11 -17.61
N LEU A 83 4.65 -3.30 -18.67
CA LEU A 83 5.91 -3.08 -19.40
C LEU A 83 6.96 -2.39 -18.53
N LEU A 84 6.55 -1.38 -17.74
CA LEU A 84 7.46 -0.68 -16.84
C LEU A 84 7.94 -1.62 -15.73
N LEU A 85 7.04 -2.41 -15.13
CA LEU A 85 7.38 -3.45 -14.16
C LEU A 85 8.38 -4.46 -14.75
N TYR A 86 8.09 -4.99 -15.95
CA TYR A 86 8.97 -5.93 -16.65
C TYR A 86 10.38 -5.38 -16.86
N ASN A 87 10.51 -4.09 -17.16
CA ASN A 87 11.82 -3.45 -17.38
C ASN A 87 12.57 -3.15 -16.08
N MET A 88 11.87 -2.87 -14.98
CA MET A 88 12.49 -2.45 -13.72
C MET A 88 12.85 -3.61 -12.80
N LEU A 89 11.98 -4.62 -12.65
CA LEU A 89 12.13 -5.69 -11.65
C LEU A 89 13.47 -6.43 -11.76
N PRO A 90 13.93 -6.83 -12.97
CA PRO A 90 15.23 -7.50 -13.10
C PRO A 90 16.41 -6.64 -12.62
N THR A 91 16.28 -5.31 -12.69
CA THR A 91 17.33 -4.39 -12.20
C THR A 91 17.33 -4.30 -10.69
N PHE A 92 16.16 -4.24 -10.04
CA PHE A 92 16.06 -4.32 -8.57
C PHE A 92 16.69 -5.62 -8.04
N GLU A 93 16.38 -6.76 -8.67
CA GLU A 93 16.94 -8.06 -8.31
C GLU A 93 18.46 -8.12 -8.49
N ARG A 94 18.99 -7.70 -9.65
CA ARG A 94 20.44 -7.68 -9.90
C ARG A 94 21.19 -6.78 -8.93
N GLN A 95 20.57 -5.69 -8.47
CA GLN A 95 21.16 -4.79 -7.49
C GLN A 95 21.01 -5.30 -6.05
N GLY A 96 20.27 -6.39 -5.80
CA GLY A 96 20.01 -6.90 -4.46
C GLY A 96 19.25 -5.90 -3.60
N ILE A 97 18.25 -5.24 -4.18
CA ILE A 97 17.40 -4.26 -3.49
C ILE A 97 16.15 -4.98 -2.98
N ASP A 98 15.87 -4.85 -1.68
CA ASP A 98 14.63 -5.32 -1.08
C ASP A 98 13.46 -4.57 -1.72
N LEU A 99 12.46 -5.30 -2.20
CA LEU A 99 11.33 -4.72 -2.95
C LEU A 99 10.05 -5.48 -2.62
N TRP A 100 8.97 -4.74 -2.41
CA TRP A 100 7.62 -5.30 -2.40
C TRP A 100 6.68 -4.39 -3.16
N LEU A 101 5.85 -5.01 -4.01
CA LEU A 101 4.87 -4.34 -4.84
C LEU A 101 3.50 -4.41 -4.16
N GLU A 102 2.74 -3.33 -4.24
CA GLU A 102 1.49 -3.18 -3.53
C GLU A 102 0.35 -2.98 -4.51
N GLY A 103 -0.54 -3.98 -4.58
CA GLY A 103 -1.71 -3.99 -5.45
C GLY A 103 -3.03 -3.93 -4.69
N PRO A 104 -4.15 -3.76 -5.42
CA PRO A 104 -5.47 -3.69 -4.81
C PRO A 104 -5.94 -5.05 -4.27
N HIS A 105 -5.35 -6.15 -4.75
CA HIS A 105 -5.72 -7.52 -4.37
C HIS A 105 -4.59 -8.28 -3.66
N TYR A 106 -3.35 -8.06 -4.08
CA TYR A 106 -2.20 -8.79 -3.60
C TYR A 106 -1.03 -7.86 -3.30
N LEU A 107 -0.14 -8.34 -2.46
CA LEU A 107 1.22 -7.85 -2.34
C LEU A 107 2.15 -8.80 -3.06
N TYR A 108 3.17 -8.28 -3.73
CA TYR A 108 4.09 -9.09 -4.50
C TYR A 108 5.53 -8.93 -4.02
N VAL A 109 6.24 -10.04 -3.89
CA VAL A 109 7.66 -10.12 -3.54
C VAL A 109 8.37 -11.08 -4.49
N ALA A 110 9.71 -11.07 -4.52
CA ALA A 110 10.48 -12.02 -5.33
C ALA A 110 10.26 -13.46 -4.83
N ASP A 111 10.44 -13.62 -3.51
CA ASP A 111 10.33 -14.89 -2.81
C ASP A 111 9.40 -14.72 -1.59
N PRO A 112 8.18 -15.28 -1.64
CA PRO A 112 7.25 -15.28 -0.51
C PRO A 112 7.75 -16.00 0.75
N GLU A 113 8.76 -16.85 0.63
CA GLU A 113 9.37 -17.62 1.72
C GLU A 113 10.73 -17.05 2.14
N ALA A 114 11.07 -15.83 1.68
CA ALA A 114 12.32 -15.15 2.03
C ALA A 114 12.50 -15.05 3.55
N ASP A 115 13.75 -15.14 4.00
CA ASP A 115 14.13 -14.92 5.39
C ASP A 115 14.69 -13.49 5.62
N GLY A 116 15.29 -13.27 6.79
CA GLY A 116 15.94 -12.00 7.11
C GLY A 116 14.98 -10.81 7.13
N PHE A 117 15.39 -9.70 6.50
CA PHE A 117 14.59 -8.47 6.49
C PHE A 117 13.27 -8.66 5.73
N MET A 118 13.32 -9.24 4.53
CA MET A 118 12.11 -9.47 3.73
C MET A 118 11.18 -10.47 4.40
N GLY A 119 11.70 -11.51 5.06
CA GLY A 119 10.86 -12.41 5.87
C GLY A 119 10.12 -11.69 7.00
N ASN A 120 10.75 -10.71 7.65
CA ASN A 120 10.09 -9.87 8.65
C ASN A 120 9.02 -8.96 8.04
N ILE A 121 9.29 -8.35 6.87
CA ILE A 121 8.31 -7.55 6.14
C ILE A 121 7.12 -8.40 5.70
N ILE A 122 7.37 -9.56 5.11
CA ILE A 122 6.33 -10.52 4.70
C ILE A 122 5.49 -10.92 5.91
N SER A 123 6.12 -11.26 7.03
CA SER A 123 5.40 -11.61 8.27
C SER A 123 4.55 -10.45 8.78
N TYR A 124 5.07 -9.22 8.73
CA TYR A 124 4.35 -8.02 9.11
C TYR A 124 3.18 -7.70 8.18
N LEU A 125 3.32 -7.94 6.87
CA LEU A 125 2.31 -7.63 5.86
C LEU A 125 1.25 -8.74 5.71
N LYS A 126 1.61 -10.00 5.95
CA LYS A 126 0.72 -11.16 5.87
C LYS A 126 -0.39 -11.13 6.93
N GLN A 127 -0.18 -10.40 8.05
CA GLN A 127 -1.06 -10.30 9.24
C GLN A 127 -2.18 -11.35 9.26
N GLU A 128 -3.36 -10.99 8.73
CA GLU A 128 -4.59 -11.79 8.77
C GLU A 128 -4.98 -12.41 7.42
N LYS A 129 -4.31 -12.04 6.32
CA LYS A 129 -4.73 -12.42 4.96
C LYS A 129 -3.57 -13.01 4.17
N ASP A 130 -3.84 -14.13 3.50
CA ASP A 130 -2.89 -14.74 2.59
C ASP A 130 -2.88 -14.05 1.22
N ILE A 131 -2.31 -12.84 1.20
CA ILE A 131 -2.29 -11.93 0.04
C ILE A 131 -0.89 -11.78 -0.59
N ILE A 132 0.13 -12.46 -0.06
CA ILE A 132 1.50 -12.38 -0.59
C ILE A 132 1.65 -13.33 -1.78
N ARG A 133 2.19 -12.85 -2.89
CA ARG A 133 2.46 -13.64 -4.10
C ARG A 133 3.87 -13.38 -4.62
N SER A 134 4.43 -14.38 -5.31
CA SER A 134 5.63 -14.20 -6.12
C SER A 134 5.28 -13.36 -7.35
N TRP A 135 6.08 -12.34 -7.67
CA TRP A 135 5.89 -11.59 -8.93
C TRP A 135 6.34 -12.37 -10.18
N HIS A 136 7.03 -13.51 -10.02
CA HIS A 136 7.43 -14.36 -11.14
C HIS A 136 6.28 -15.24 -11.66
N ASP A 137 5.31 -15.55 -10.80
CA ASP A 137 4.29 -16.57 -11.07
C ASP A 137 2.87 -15.98 -11.23
N THR A 138 2.74 -14.65 -11.15
CA THR A 138 1.45 -13.97 -11.05
C THR A 138 1.38 -12.76 -11.97
N SER A 139 0.22 -12.54 -12.60
CA SER A 139 -0.05 -11.27 -13.28
C SER A 139 -0.09 -10.11 -12.28
N LEU A 140 0.63 -9.03 -12.61
CA LEU A 140 0.85 -7.91 -11.70
C LEU A 140 -0.18 -6.80 -11.92
N ILE A 141 -0.89 -6.46 -10.85
CA ILE A 141 -1.69 -5.23 -10.76
C ILE A 141 -1.15 -4.48 -9.55
N VAL A 142 -0.39 -3.40 -9.79
CA VAL A 142 0.40 -2.72 -8.77
C VAL A 142 0.05 -1.25 -8.78
N ASN A 143 -0.33 -0.69 -7.63
CA ASN A 143 -0.58 0.74 -7.48
C ASN A 143 0.71 1.51 -7.16
N LYS A 144 1.49 0.94 -6.25
CA LYS A 144 2.73 1.50 -5.71
C LYS A 144 3.68 0.38 -5.33
N PHE A 145 4.91 0.72 -5.01
CA PHE A 145 5.84 -0.22 -4.42
C PHE A 145 6.75 0.51 -3.45
N THR A 146 7.37 -0.25 -2.56
CA THR A 146 8.39 0.29 -1.68
C THR A 146 9.66 -0.50 -1.85
N TYR A 147 10.78 0.20 -1.88
CA TYR A 147 12.10 -0.41 -1.92
C TYR A 147 12.91 -0.05 -0.68
N ARG A 148 13.85 -0.92 -0.34
CA ARG A 148 14.90 -0.65 0.63
C ARG A 148 16.26 -1.03 0.05
N THR A 149 17.19 -0.09 0.11
CA THR A 149 18.60 -0.35 -0.17
C THR A 149 19.39 -0.50 1.14
N THR A 150 20.57 -1.10 1.04
CA THR A 150 21.57 -1.13 2.11
C THR A 150 22.69 -0.11 1.87
N ARG A 151 22.84 0.32 0.61
CA ARG A 151 23.76 1.37 0.19
C ARG A 151 23.08 2.28 -0.83
N LEU A 152 23.45 3.57 -0.81
CA LEU A 152 22.85 4.58 -1.69
C LEU A 152 23.11 4.31 -3.18
N ASP A 153 24.25 3.71 -3.53
CA ASP A 153 24.66 3.44 -4.91
C ASP A 153 23.81 2.35 -5.59
N GLN A 154 23.16 1.46 -4.82
CA GLN A 154 22.33 0.39 -5.39
C GLN A 154 21.19 0.94 -6.26
N ILE A 155 20.63 2.10 -5.90
CA ILE A 155 19.50 2.68 -6.64
C ILE A 155 19.93 3.47 -7.88
N ASP A 156 21.23 3.77 -8.05
CA ASP A 156 21.75 4.60 -9.14
C ASP A 156 21.30 4.15 -10.55
N PRO A 157 21.29 2.84 -10.89
CA PRO A 157 20.82 2.37 -12.19
C PRO A 157 19.34 2.63 -12.46
N LEU A 158 18.55 2.86 -11.41
CA LEU A 158 17.10 3.05 -11.45
C LEU A 158 16.70 4.52 -11.31
N LYS A 159 17.58 5.40 -10.82
CA LYS A 159 17.27 6.81 -10.51
C LYS A 159 16.55 7.53 -11.65
N LYS A 160 17.13 7.51 -12.86
CA LYS A 160 16.54 8.18 -14.02
C LYS A 160 15.12 7.67 -14.33
N MET A 161 14.94 6.35 -14.35
CA MET A 161 13.62 5.75 -14.59
C MET A 161 12.62 6.12 -13.48
N LEU A 162 13.07 6.09 -12.21
CA LEU A 162 12.25 6.50 -11.07
C LEU A 162 11.81 7.96 -11.20
N GLU A 163 12.75 8.87 -11.48
CA GLU A 163 12.50 10.30 -11.64
C GLU A 163 11.60 10.62 -12.84
N GLU A 164 11.71 9.88 -13.95
CA GLU A 164 10.90 10.11 -15.15
C GLU A 164 9.44 9.65 -14.97
N ASN A 165 9.22 8.54 -14.25
CA ASN A 165 7.91 7.87 -14.23
C ASN A 165 7.17 7.97 -12.89
N PHE A 166 7.87 8.28 -11.79
CA PHE A 166 7.32 8.13 -10.45
C PHE A 166 7.58 9.33 -9.53
N GLU A 167 6.66 9.55 -8.62
CA GLU A 167 6.88 10.33 -7.41
C GLU A 167 7.42 9.41 -6.33
N VAL A 168 8.48 9.84 -5.63
CA VAL A 168 9.13 9.04 -4.59
C VAL A 168 9.01 9.77 -3.27
N ILE A 169 8.37 9.12 -2.30
CA ILE A 169 8.30 9.55 -0.91
C ILE A 169 9.43 8.85 -0.16
N TYR A 170 10.40 9.63 0.32
CA TYR A 170 11.53 9.09 1.07
C TYR A 170 11.18 9.02 2.56
N HIS A 171 11.15 7.82 3.12
CA HIS A 171 11.07 7.62 4.56
C HIS A 171 12.45 7.76 5.22
N THR A 172 13.50 7.36 4.50
CA THR A 172 14.91 7.58 4.81
C THR A 172 15.69 7.66 3.48
N ASP A 173 16.99 7.96 3.53
CA ASP A 173 17.83 7.92 2.32
C ASP A 173 17.94 6.52 1.69
N LEU A 174 17.56 5.47 2.42
CA LEU A 174 17.65 4.07 2.01
C LEU A 174 16.28 3.42 1.76
N VAL A 175 15.17 4.11 2.01
CA VAL A 175 13.82 3.57 1.88
C VAL A 175 12.92 4.56 1.16
N GLY A 176 12.46 4.17 -0.03
CA GLY A 176 11.58 4.97 -0.85
C GLY A 176 10.27 4.24 -1.13
N GLU A 177 9.16 4.91 -0.87
CA GLU A 177 7.83 4.54 -1.34
C GLU A 177 7.58 5.24 -2.69
N VAL A 178 7.14 4.49 -3.70
CA VAL A 178 7.14 4.91 -5.10
C VAL A 178 5.72 4.84 -5.68
N LEU A 179 5.27 5.99 -6.19
CA LEU A 179 3.91 6.24 -6.69
C LEU A 179 3.96 6.70 -8.15
N MET A 180 2.96 6.33 -8.95
CA MET A 180 2.88 6.82 -10.34
C MET A 180 2.60 8.34 -10.39
N LYS A 181 3.36 9.09 -11.20
CA LYS A 181 3.11 10.51 -11.51
C LYS A 181 1.82 10.74 -12.27
#